data_AF-A0A959YK75-F1
#
_entry.id   AF-A0A959YK75-F1
#
_cell.length_a   1.000
_cell.length_b   1.000
_cell.length_c   1.000
_cell.angle_alpha   90.00
_cell.angle_beta   90.00
_cell.angle_gamma   90.00
#
_symmetry.space_group_name_H-M   'P 1'
#
loop_
_entity.id
_entity.type
_entity.pdbx_description
1 polymer ?
#
loop_
_entity_poly.entity_id
_entity_poly.type
_entity_poly.pdbx_seq_one_letter_code
_entity_poly.pdbx_strand_id
1 'polypeptide(L)'
;MKKIFFAIVVITTTLTRAQVVSTDPAFPVQDGTVTIIFDATQGNGALAGVAPPIFAHTGVVTNESATETSWLLVQGNWGTYDENVLMTEIGDDLYSITYNINDYYSVPAGDTVFRMGFVFRNTDGS
;
A
#
# COMPACT_ATOMS: atom_id res chain seq x y z
N MET A 1 38.78 -19.49 45.38
CA MET A 1 37.73 -18.45 45.46
C MET A 1 37.12 -18.26 44.08
N LYS A 2 35.80 -18.36 43.99
CA LYS A 2 34.93 -18.12 42.81
C LYS A 2 35.20 -16.76 42.17
N LYS A 3 35.02 -16.63 40.84
CA LYS A 3 34.15 -15.61 40.19
C LYS A 3 33.76 -16.09 38.77
N ILE A 4 32.58 -16.70 38.61
CA ILE A 4 31.96 -16.90 37.29
C ILE A 4 31.13 -15.64 37.04
N PHE A 5 31.47 -14.88 35.99
CA PHE A 5 30.72 -13.71 35.56
C PHE A 5 29.57 -14.18 34.67
N PHE A 6 28.33 -13.99 35.12
CA PHE A 6 27.14 -14.23 34.32
C PHE A 6 26.82 -12.93 33.57
N ALA A 7 27.05 -12.89 32.26
CA ALA A 7 26.62 -11.76 31.44
C ALA A 7 25.13 -11.91 31.10
N ILE A 8 24.30 -11.03 31.65
CA ILE A 8 22.90 -10.90 31.24
C ILE A 8 22.88 -10.14 29.92
N VAL A 9 22.51 -10.83 28.84
CA VAL A 9 22.19 -10.20 27.54
C VAL A 9 20.71 -9.81 27.58
N VAL A 10 20.43 -8.51 27.67
CA VAL A 10 19.08 -7.98 27.53
C VAL A 10 18.81 -7.77 26.04
N ILE A 11 17.97 -8.62 25.45
CA ILE A 11 17.48 -8.44 24.08
C ILE A 11 16.29 -7.48 24.16
N THR A 12 16.51 -6.21 23.89
CA THR A 12 15.42 -5.25 23.68
C THR A 12 14.95 -5.36 22.23
N THR A 13 13.80 -5.99 22.01
CA THR A 13 13.13 -5.97 20.70
C THR A 13 12.51 -4.60 20.49
N THR A 14 13.07 -3.78 19.61
CA THR A 14 12.40 -2.57 19.12
C THR A 14 11.24 -2.98 18.22
N LEU A 15 10.03 -2.52 18.54
CA LEU A 15 8.86 -2.68 17.67
C LEU A 15 9.01 -1.71 16.51
N THR A 16 9.52 -2.17 15.37
CA THR A 16 9.54 -1.37 14.14
C THR A 16 8.17 -1.46 13.46
N ARG A 17 7.50 -0.32 13.26
CA ARG A 17 6.29 -0.25 12.42
C ARG A 17 6.73 -0.02 10.97
N ALA A 18 6.95 -1.11 10.24
CA ALA A 18 7.38 -1.08 8.83
C ALA A 18 6.20 -1.19 7.83
N GLN A 19 4.98 -0.88 8.28
CA GLN A 19 3.80 -1.06 7.45
C GLN A 19 3.64 0.13 6.50
N VAL A 20 4.02 -0.09 5.23
CA VAL A 20 3.98 0.91 4.16
C VAL A 20 2.54 1.33 3.81
N VAL A 21 1.62 0.37 3.87
CA VAL A 21 0.21 0.56 3.53
C VAL A 21 -0.68 0.02 4.64
N SER A 22 -1.64 0.82 5.05
CA SER A 22 -2.74 0.39 5.93
C SER A 22 -4.09 0.62 5.25
N THR A 23 -5.12 -0.06 5.73
CA THR A 23 -6.47 0.05 5.17
C THR A 23 -7.50 0.29 6.26
N ASP A 24 -8.56 1.01 5.93
CA ASP A 24 -9.77 1.10 6.72
C ASP A 24 -10.98 0.67 5.86
N PRO A 25 -11.69 -0.42 6.21
CA PRO A 25 -11.44 -1.29 7.36
C PRO A 25 -10.13 -2.07 7.24
N ALA A 26 -9.60 -2.53 8.39
CA ALA A 26 -8.36 -3.32 8.45
C ALA A 26 -8.45 -4.65 7.67
N PHE A 27 -9.67 -5.14 7.44
CA PHE A 27 -9.95 -6.29 6.58
C PHE A 27 -10.95 -5.84 5.52
N PRO A 28 -10.45 -5.29 4.39
CA PRO A 28 -11.31 -4.89 3.28
C PRO A 28 -12.11 -6.08 2.75
N VAL A 29 -13.36 -5.82 2.40
CA VAL A 29 -14.24 -6.78 1.73
C VAL A 29 -14.47 -6.32 0.29
N GLN A 30 -14.48 -7.24 -0.65
CA GLN A 30 -14.48 -6.95 -2.09
C GLN A 30 -15.67 -6.09 -2.55
N ASP A 31 -16.84 -6.24 -1.93
CA ASP A 31 -18.04 -5.45 -2.22
C ASP A 31 -18.11 -4.15 -1.40
N GLY A 32 -17.12 -3.89 -0.56
CA GLY A 32 -17.07 -2.77 0.37
C GLY A 32 -16.23 -1.60 -0.13
N THR A 33 -16.43 -0.47 0.55
CA THR A 33 -15.54 0.68 0.47
C THR A 33 -14.31 0.45 1.35
N VAL A 34 -13.15 0.80 0.81
CA VAL A 34 -11.86 0.77 1.50
C VAL A 34 -11.18 2.12 1.36
N THR A 35 -10.56 2.59 2.43
CA THR A 35 -9.57 3.67 2.41
C THR A 35 -8.18 3.04 2.48
N ILE A 36 -7.35 3.33 1.47
CA ILE A 36 -5.94 2.98 1.45
C ILE A 36 -5.16 4.16 2.00
N ILE A 37 -4.26 3.92 2.94
CA ILE A 37 -3.37 4.92 3.52
C ILE A 37 -1.93 4.47 3.27
N PHE A 38 -1.19 5.29 2.55
CA PHE A 38 0.23 5.12 2.24
C PHE A 38 1.08 6.04 3.11
N ASP A 39 2.12 5.49 3.72
CA ASP A 39 3.16 6.24 4.43
C ASP A 39 4.42 6.34 3.56
N ALA A 40 4.68 7.53 3.01
CA ALA A 40 5.79 7.76 2.09
C ALA A 40 7.17 7.70 2.76
N THR A 41 7.23 7.68 4.10
CA THR A 41 8.47 7.51 4.87
C THR A 41 8.91 6.05 4.97
N GLN A 42 8.03 5.10 4.62
CA GLN A 42 8.28 3.66 4.73
C GLN A 42 8.70 3.04 3.38
N GLY A 43 8.99 1.73 3.39
CA GLY A 43 9.37 0.99 2.19
C GLY A 43 10.79 1.35 1.74
N ASN A 44 10.95 1.78 0.48
CA ASN A 44 12.23 2.30 -0.01
C ASN A 44 12.44 3.79 0.37
N GLY A 45 11.42 4.46 0.91
CA GLY A 45 11.47 5.87 1.32
C GLY A 45 11.69 6.87 0.19
N ALA A 46 11.53 6.47 -1.07
CA ALA A 46 11.84 7.32 -2.24
C ALA A 46 10.90 8.53 -2.36
N LEU A 47 9.71 8.45 -1.75
CA LEU A 47 8.69 9.49 -1.77
C LEU A 47 8.65 10.35 -0.49
N ALA A 48 9.51 10.07 0.49
CA ALA A 48 9.57 10.86 1.72
C ALA A 48 9.95 12.32 1.43
N GLY A 49 9.12 13.28 1.86
CA GLY A 49 9.32 14.70 1.58
C GLY A 49 9.24 15.11 0.10
N VAL A 50 8.79 14.20 -0.78
CA VAL A 50 8.51 14.55 -2.18
C VAL A 50 7.22 15.37 -2.22
N ALA A 51 7.28 16.52 -2.89
CA ALA A 51 6.12 17.39 -3.02
C ALA A 51 4.99 16.69 -3.80
N PRO A 52 3.72 16.82 -3.36
CA PRO A 52 2.56 16.33 -4.10
C PRO A 52 2.52 16.89 -5.54
N PRO A 53 1.84 16.21 -6.48
CA PRO A 53 0.92 15.09 -6.25
C PRO A 53 1.60 13.71 -6.14
N ILE A 54 0.98 12.83 -5.35
CA ILE A 54 1.32 11.40 -5.24
C ILE A 54 0.16 10.56 -5.80
N PHE A 55 0.49 9.51 -6.54
CA PHE A 55 -0.47 8.63 -7.20
C PHE A 55 -0.29 7.17 -6.78
N ALA A 56 -1.38 6.41 -6.76
CA ALA A 56 -1.39 4.98 -6.51
C ALA A 56 -1.67 4.21 -7.81
N HIS A 57 -0.64 3.84 -8.57
CA HIS A 57 -0.81 2.90 -9.68
C HIS A 57 -1.15 1.52 -9.10
N THR A 58 -2.33 1.00 -9.42
CA THR A 58 -2.89 -0.12 -8.65
C THR A 58 -3.62 -1.13 -9.53
N GLY A 59 -3.73 -2.37 -9.05
CA GLY A 59 -4.52 -3.42 -9.66
C GLY A 59 -4.91 -4.46 -8.61
N VAL A 60 -5.68 -5.46 -9.03
CA VAL A 60 -6.12 -6.57 -8.16
C VAL A 60 -5.64 -7.91 -8.66
N VAL A 61 -5.27 -8.79 -7.74
CA VAL A 61 -5.07 -10.22 -8.02
C VAL A 61 -6.40 -10.92 -7.85
N THR A 62 -6.85 -11.66 -8.86
CA THR A 62 -8.13 -12.38 -8.87
C THR A 62 -7.94 -13.88 -9.14
N ASN A 63 -9.04 -14.64 -9.23
CA ASN A 63 -9.04 -16.03 -9.72
C ASN A 63 -8.57 -16.17 -11.17
N GLU A 64 -8.62 -15.10 -11.97
CA GLU A 64 -8.15 -15.10 -13.36
C GLU A 64 -6.67 -14.70 -13.48
N SER A 65 -6.02 -14.34 -12.36
CA SER A 65 -4.60 -13.99 -12.33
C SER A 65 -3.72 -15.20 -12.65
N ALA A 66 -2.70 -14.97 -13.49
CA ALA A 66 -1.75 -16.02 -13.88
C ALA A 66 -0.90 -16.56 -12.70
N THR A 67 -0.66 -15.73 -11.68
CA THR A 67 0.08 -16.08 -10.46
C THR A 67 -0.53 -15.36 -9.25
N GLU A 68 -0.15 -15.76 -8.04
CA GLU A 68 -0.60 -15.14 -6.79
C GLU A 68 -0.20 -13.65 -6.63
N THR A 69 0.69 -13.14 -7.49
CA THR A 69 1.15 -11.75 -7.49
C THR A 69 0.92 -11.03 -8.82
N SER A 70 0.36 -11.72 -9.83
CA SER A 70 0.05 -11.12 -11.12
C SER A 70 -1.26 -10.36 -11.02
N TRP A 71 -1.21 -9.05 -10.78
CA TRP A 71 -2.41 -8.23 -10.76
C TRP A 71 -3.00 -8.04 -12.17
N LEU A 72 -4.28 -7.67 -12.20
CA LEU A 72 -5.10 -7.34 -13.35
C LEU A 72 -5.89 -6.06 -13.04
N LEU A 73 -6.75 -5.65 -13.97
CA LEU A 73 -7.69 -4.52 -13.80
C LEU A 73 -6.99 -3.22 -13.37
N VAL A 74 -5.84 -2.95 -14.00
CA VAL A 74 -4.93 -1.86 -13.62
C VAL A 74 -5.60 -0.49 -13.74
N GLN A 75 -5.44 0.32 -12.70
CA GLN A 75 -5.83 1.71 -12.62
C GLN A 75 -4.57 2.61 -12.66
N GLY A 76 -4.66 3.69 -13.41
CA GLY A 76 -3.62 4.70 -13.52
C GLY A 76 -2.70 4.51 -14.73
N ASN A 77 -2.58 5.53 -15.56
CA ASN A 77 -1.60 5.57 -16.64
C ASN A 77 -0.20 5.91 -16.09
N TRP A 78 0.83 5.15 -16.48
CA TRP A 78 2.18 5.34 -15.94
C TRP A 78 2.81 6.67 -16.41
N GLY A 79 3.54 7.35 -15.51
CA GLY A 79 4.28 8.58 -15.85
C GLY A 79 3.40 9.74 -16.33
N THR A 80 2.14 9.76 -15.91
CA THR A 80 1.18 10.82 -16.24
C THR A 80 0.42 11.28 -15.01
N TYR A 81 -0.08 12.52 -15.07
CA TYR A 81 -1.05 13.02 -14.11
C TYR A 81 -2.40 12.35 -14.41
N ASP A 82 -2.83 11.47 -13.53
CA ASP A 82 -4.07 10.70 -13.67
C ASP A 82 -4.94 10.89 -12.43
N GLU A 83 -6.04 11.61 -12.60
CA GLU A 83 -6.95 11.98 -11.50
C GLU A 83 -7.59 10.76 -10.84
N ASN A 84 -7.75 9.64 -11.55
CA ASN A 84 -8.39 8.44 -11.01
C ASN A 84 -7.56 7.77 -9.91
N VAL A 85 -6.24 7.97 -9.91
CA VAL A 85 -5.29 7.39 -8.95
C VAL A 85 -4.62 8.45 -8.08
N LEU A 86 -5.06 9.70 -8.15
CA LEU A 86 -4.53 10.79 -7.33
C LEU A 86 -4.87 10.55 -5.86
N MET A 87 -3.85 10.59 -5.00
CA MET A 87 -4.03 10.47 -3.56
C MET A 87 -4.19 11.84 -2.91
N THR A 88 -4.99 11.88 -1.85
CA THR A 88 -5.15 13.04 -0.98
C THR A 88 -4.09 13.02 0.11
N GLU A 89 -3.29 14.08 0.21
CA GLU A 89 -2.37 14.27 1.34
C GLU A 89 -3.16 14.49 2.63
N ILE A 90 -2.83 13.72 3.67
CA ILE A 90 -3.49 13.80 4.99
C ILE A 90 -2.51 14.23 6.11
N GLY A 91 -1.31 14.69 5.72
CA GLY A 91 -0.27 15.22 6.61
C GLY A 91 0.82 14.20 6.94
N ASP A 92 1.98 14.67 7.42
CA ASP A 92 3.11 13.84 7.87
C ASP A 92 3.56 12.78 6.84
N ASP A 93 3.66 13.16 5.56
CA ASP A 93 4.00 12.25 4.44
C ASP A 93 3.00 11.09 4.25
N LEU A 94 1.79 11.21 4.82
CA LEU A 94 0.70 10.27 4.63
C LEU A 94 -0.24 10.70 3.51
N TYR A 95 -0.64 9.73 2.70
CA TYR A 95 -1.52 9.93 1.56
C TYR A 95 -2.64 8.89 1.60
N SER A 96 -3.85 9.29 1.19
CA SER A 96 -5.00 8.40 1.18
C SER A 96 -5.80 8.43 -0.12
N ILE A 97 -6.46 7.31 -0.42
CA ILE A 97 -7.45 7.20 -1.48
C ILE A 97 -8.56 6.24 -1.01
N THR A 98 -9.82 6.61 -1.26
CA THR A 98 -10.99 5.83 -0.82
C THR A 98 -11.88 5.47 -1.99
N TYR A 99 -12.26 4.20 -2.09
CA TYR A 99 -13.12 3.70 -3.16
C TYR A 99 -13.85 2.40 -2.80
N ASN A 100 -14.93 2.09 -3.50
CA ASN A 100 -15.51 0.74 -3.51
C ASN A 100 -14.67 -0.17 -4.42
N ILE A 101 -14.25 -1.34 -3.94
CA ILE A 101 -13.29 -2.20 -4.67
C ILE A 101 -13.87 -2.68 -6.00
N ASN A 102 -15.09 -3.23 -6.00
CA ASN A 102 -15.71 -3.74 -7.23
C ASN A 102 -15.91 -2.63 -8.27
N ASP A 103 -16.42 -1.48 -7.84
CA ASP A 103 -16.69 -0.37 -8.76
C ASP A 103 -15.39 0.22 -9.33
N TYR A 104 -14.38 0.42 -8.47
CA TYR A 104 -13.13 1.08 -8.84
C TYR A 104 -12.29 0.26 -9.83
N TYR A 105 -12.19 -1.06 -9.61
CA TYR A 105 -11.49 -1.95 -10.53
C TYR A 105 -12.40 -2.49 -11.64
N SER A 106 -13.69 -2.13 -11.67
CA SER A 106 -14.69 -2.69 -12.58
C SER A 106 -14.66 -4.23 -12.59
N VAL A 107 -14.64 -4.83 -11.40
CA VAL A 107 -14.47 -6.28 -11.22
C VAL A 107 -15.61 -7.04 -11.90
N PRO A 108 -15.32 -7.96 -12.84
CA PRO A 108 -16.35 -8.75 -13.50
C PRO A 108 -17.19 -9.57 -12.52
N ALA A 109 -18.48 -9.72 -12.84
CA ALA A 109 -19.37 -10.55 -12.03
C ALA A 109 -18.88 -12.01 -12.00
N GLY A 110 -18.65 -12.54 -10.80
CA GLY A 110 -18.14 -13.90 -10.59
C GLY A 110 -16.65 -13.96 -10.25
N ASP A 111 -15.89 -12.88 -10.48
CA ASP A 111 -14.50 -12.81 -10.09
C ASP A 111 -14.36 -12.54 -8.58
N THR A 112 -13.39 -13.22 -7.98
CA THR A 112 -13.00 -13.07 -6.57
C THR A 112 -11.67 -12.32 -6.50
N VAL A 113 -11.63 -11.21 -5.75
CA VAL A 113 -10.42 -10.43 -5.49
C VAL A 113 -9.72 -11.00 -4.26
N PHE A 114 -8.44 -11.36 -4.43
CA PHE A 114 -7.61 -11.89 -3.34
C PHE A 114 -6.68 -10.84 -2.74
N ARG A 115 -6.16 -9.92 -3.55
CA ARG A 115 -5.17 -8.91 -3.14
C ARG A 115 -5.36 -7.64 -3.95
N MET A 116 -5.10 -6.50 -3.32
CA MET A 116 -4.83 -5.26 -4.03
C MET A 116 -3.32 -5.05 -4.04
N GLY A 117 -2.77 -4.63 -5.18
CA GLY A 117 -1.37 -4.23 -5.26
C GLY A 117 -1.23 -2.78 -5.68
N PHE A 118 -0.14 -2.17 -5.23
CA PHE A 118 0.10 -0.74 -5.38
C PHE A 118 1.56 -0.49 -5.74
N VAL A 119 1.77 0.47 -6.63
CA VAL A 119 3.02 1.22 -6.75
C VAL A 119 2.67 2.69 -6.57
N PHE A 120 3.25 3.28 -5.53
CA PHE A 120 3.13 4.71 -5.27
C PHE A 120 4.21 5.44 -6.05
N ARG A 121 3.84 6.56 -6.66
CA ARG A 121 4.73 7.34 -7.52
C ARG A 121 4.41 8.82 -7.48
N ASN A 122 5.37 9.64 -7.86
CA ASN A 122 5.11 11.03 -8.25
C ASN A 122 4.57 11.10 -9.72
N THR A 123 4.47 12.30 -10.29
CA THR A 123 4.01 12.48 -11.67
C THR A 123 4.93 11.87 -12.73
N ASP A 124 6.26 11.95 -12.54
CA ASP A 124 7.24 11.46 -13.53
C ASP A 124 7.41 9.93 -13.53
N GLY A 125 6.83 9.26 -12.52
CA GLY A 125 6.83 7.80 -12.42
C GLY A 125 7.94 7.23 -11.54
N SER A 126 8.63 8.08 -10.77
CA SER A 126 9.63 7.68 -9.77
C SER A 126 9.02 7.36 -8.41
#